data_AF-A0A815Q8B2-F1
#
_entry.id   AF-A0A815Q8B2-F1
#
_cell.length_a   1.000
_cell.length_b   1.000
_cell.length_c   1.000
_cell.angle_alpha   90.00
_cell.angle_beta   90.00
_cell.angle_gamma   90.00
#
_symmetry.space_group_name_H-M   'P 1'
#
loop_
_entity.id
_entity.type
_entity.pdbx_description
1 polymer ?
#
loop_
_entity_poly.entity_id
_entity_poly.type
_entity_poly.pdbx_seq_one_letter_code
_entity_poly.pdbx_strand_id
1 'polypeptide(L)'
;MAVARLLGATDTDRILVDRSLVSQGMDSLAALSLYNWLGQETSIYIPLVDLLQGYSIETIATVIHNKLNERHQVISSTTKEENMYTDLIKENKIKLSHNSNYT
;
A
#
# COMPACT_ATOMS: atom_id res chain seq x y z
N MET A 1 -18.45 0.26 -4.86
CA MET A 1 -19.60 -0.61 -5.24
C MET A 1 -19.33 -2.12 -5.10
N ALA A 2 -18.10 -2.60 -4.78
CA ALA A 2 -17.77 -4.04 -4.86
C ALA A 2 -17.95 -4.85 -3.56
N VAL A 3 -17.63 -4.29 -2.38
CA VAL A 3 -17.59 -5.04 -1.11
C VAL A 3 -18.98 -5.47 -0.61
N ALA A 4 -19.99 -4.63 -0.79
CA ALA A 4 -21.37 -4.88 -0.33
C ALA A 4 -22.02 -6.12 -0.96
N ARG A 5 -21.82 -6.31 -2.27
CA ARG A 5 -22.34 -7.48 -3.01
C ARG A 5 -21.64 -8.78 -2.62
N LEU A 6 -20.38 -8.69 -2.19
CA LEU A 6 -19.55 -9.84 -1.85
C LEU A 6 -19.96 -10.47 -0.51
N LEU A 7 -20.51 -9.68 0.40
CA LEU A 7 -20.97 -10.10 1.72
C LEU A 7 -22.43 -10.60 1.74
N GLY A 8 -23.14 -10.60 0.59
CA GLY A 8 -24.58 -10.89 0.55
C GLY A 8 -25.46 -9.85 1.28
N ALA A 9 -24.85 -8.76 1.77
CA ALA A 9 -25.53 -7.70 2.49
C ALA A 9 -26.37 -6.88 1.50
N THR A 10 -27.68 -7.00 1.59
CA THR A 10 -28.65 -6.19 0.83
C THR A 10 -28.65 -4.73 1.31
N ASP A 11 -27.99 -4.45 2.44
CA ASP A 11 -27.96 -3.14 3.10
C ASP A 11 -26.59 -2.88 3.77
N THR A 12 -25.80 -1.98 3.19
CA THR A 12 -24.46 -1.58 3.70
C THR A 12 -24.51 -0.77 4.99
N ASP A 13 -25.66 -0.15 5.30
CA ASP A 13 -25.85 0.70 6.49
C ASP A 13 -25.77 -0.09 7.81
N ARG A 14 -25.83 -1.42 7.75
CA ARG A 14 -25.78 -2.31 8.92
C ARG A 14 -24.37 -2.79 9.29
N ILE A 15 -23.36 -2.48 8.49
CA ILE A 15 -21.99 -2.96 8.73
C ILE A 15 -21.24 -1.90 9.56
N LEU A 16 -20.92 -2.26 10.80
CA LEU A 16 -20.13 -1.43 11.70
C LEU A 16 -18.65 -1.56 11.34
N VAL A 17 -18.04 -0.42 11.01
CA VAL A 17 -16.67 -0.36 10.47
C VAL A 17 -15.59 -0.66 11.50
N ASP A 18 -15.89 -0.43 12.77
CA ASP A 18 -15.03 -0.64 13.94
C ASP A 18 -15.14 -2.07 14.49
N ARG A 19 -16.15 -2.84 14.08
CA ARG A 19 -16.37 -4.20 14.56
C ARG A 19 -15.77 -5.26 13.65
N SER A 20 -15.37 -6.37 14.27
CA SER A 20 -14.91 -7.58 13.60
C SER A 20 -15.91 -8.03 12.53
N LEU A 21 -15.46 -8.24 11.31
CA LEU A 21 -16.30 -8.72 10.22
C LEU A 21 -16.87 -10.12 10.50
N VAL A 22 -16.10 -11.00 11.15
CA VAL A 22 -16.54 -12.34 11.56
C VAL A 22 -17.65 -12.25 12.59
N SER A 23 -17.55 -11.33 13.56
CA SER A 23 -18.62 -11.10 14.54
C SER A 23 -19.91 -10.56 13.92
N GLN A 24 -19.82 -10.00 12.71
CA GLN A 24 -20.92 -9.44 11.93
C GLN A 24 -21.47 -10.43 10.88
N GLY A 25 -20.99 -11.68 10.88
CA GLY A 25 -21.49 -12.74 10.00
C GLY A 25 -20.64 -13.02 8.76
N MET A 26 -19.42 -12.47 8.66
CA MET A 26 -18.48 -12.87 7.61
C MET A 26 -18.02 -14.32 7.85
N ASP A 27 -18.33 -15.20 6.89
CA ASP A 27 -17.86 -16.57 6.87
C ASP A 27 -16.55 -16.73 6.06
N SER A 28 -16.04 -17.96 5.98
CA SER A 28 -14.81 -18.28 5.26
C SER A 28 -14.86 -18.02 3.77
N LEU A 29 -16.02 -18.18 3.12
CA LEU A 29 -16.18 -17.96 1.69
C LEU A 29 -16.21 -16.46 1.39
N ALA A 30 -16.91 -15.68 2.21
CA ALA A 30 -16.92 -14.23 2.16
C ALA A 30 -15.52 -13.66 2.44
N ALA A 31 -14.79 -14.21 3.41
CA ALA A 31 -13.41 -13.80 3.70
C ALA A 31 -12.46 -14.11 2.53
N LEU A 32 -12.58 -15.27 1.88
CA LEU A 32 -11.78 -15.63 0.71
C LEU A 32 -12.09 -14.72 -0.49
N SER A 33 -13.37 -14.41 -0.66
CA SER A 33 -13.82 -13.49 -1.70
C SER A 33 -13.23 -12.10 -1.46
N LEU A 34 -13.30 -11.61 -0.21
CA LEU A 34 -12.72 -10.33 0.20
C LEU A 34 -11.20 -10.30 -0.02
N TYR A 35 -10.50 -11.37 0.34
CA TYR A 35 -9.07 -11.54 0.08
C TYR A 35 -8.74 -11.40 -1.40
N ASN A 36 -9.47 -12.10 -2.27
CA ASN A 36 -9.25 -12.04 -3.72
C ASN A 36 -9.53 -10.64 -4.27
N TRP A 37 -10.63 -10.01 -3.85
CA TRP A 37 -10.98 -8.67 -4.29
C TRP A 37 -9.95 -7.62 -3.84
N LEU A 38 -9.52 -7.66 -2.58
CA LEU A 38 -8.48 -6.76 -2.05
C LEU A 38 -7.17 -6.92 -2.80
N GLY A 39 -6.74 -8.16 -3.04
CA GLY A 39 -5.53 -8.46 -3.79
C GLY A 39 -5.58 -7.91 -5.21
N GLN A 40 -6.71 -8.05 -5.91
CA GLN A 40 -6.86 -7.52 -7.27
C GLN A 40 -6.91 -5.99 -7.31
N GLU A 41 -7.66 -5.36 -6.41
CA GLU A 41 -7.89 -3.91 -6.44
C GLU A 41 -6.67 -3.12 -5.95
N THR A 42 -5.97 -3.62 -4.92
CA THR A 42 -4.92 -2.86 -4.23
C THR A 42 -3.52 -3.44 -4.42
N SER A 43 -3.41 -4.62 -5.05
CA SER A 43 -2.16 -5.41 -5.08
C SER A 43 -1.59 -5.69 -3.68
N ILE A 44 -2.41 -5.59 -2.63
CA ILE A 44 -2.02 -5.88 -1.24
C ILE A 44 -2.79 -7.11 -0.79
N TYR A 45 -2.03 -8.09 -0.30
CA TYR A 45 -2.57 -9.34 0.23
C TYR A 45 -2.51 -9.29 1.75
N ILE A 46 -3.68 -9.23 2.38
CA ILE A 46 -3.84 -9.41 3.82
C ILE A 46 -3.99 -10.90 4.07
N PRO A 47 -3.27 -11.53 5.01
CA PRO A 47 -3.43 -12.95 5.29
C PRO A 47 -4.88 -13.33 5.57
N LEU A 48 -5.39 -14.37 4.91
CA LEU A 48 -6.77 -14.82 5.08
C LEU A 48 -7.09 -15.19 6.54
N VAL A 49 -6.09 -15.72 7.26
CA VAL A 49 -6.20 -16.01 8.69
C VAL A 49 -6.50 -14.77 9.52
N ASP A 50 -5.95 -13.61 9.18
CA ASP A 50 -6.17 -12.36 9.92
C ASP A 50 -7.60 -11.85 9.72
N LEU A 51 -8.13 -11.99 8.50
CA LEU A 51 -9.55 -11.71 8.20
C LEU A 51 -10.47 -12.59 9.04
N LEU A 52 -10.12 -13.87 9.20
CA LEU A 52 -10.90 -14.86 9.97
C LEU A 52 -10.71 -14.74 11.50
N GLN A 53 -9.62 -14.10 11.96
CA GLN A 53 -9.38 -13.85 13.38
C GLN A 53 -10.08 -12.58 13.90
N GLY A 54 -10.78 -11.85 13.02
CA GLY A 54 -11.71 -10.81 13.42
C GLY A 54 -11.29 -9.39 13.08
N TYR A 55 -10.57 -9.21 11.97
CA TYR A 55 -10.31 -7.87 11.46
C TYR A 55 -11.62 -7.11 11.17
N SER A 56 -11.64 -5.83 11.55
CA SER A 56 -12.68 -4.88 11.17
C SER A 56 -12.32 -4.20 9.84
N ILE A 57 -13.28 -3.44 9.29
CA ILE A 57 -13.04 -2.62 8.09
C ILE A 57 -11.95 -1.59 8.37
N GLU A 58 -11.96 -0.98 9.54
CA GLU A 58 -10.95 -0.01 9.97
C GLU A 58 -9.54 -0.61 10.01
N THR A 59 -9.39 -1.81 10.57
CA THR A 59 -8.10 -2.51 10.60
C THR A 59 -7.60 -2.80 9.19
N ILE A 60 -8.48 -3.32 8.32
CA ILE A 60 -8.16 -3.61 6.91
C ILE A 60 -7.72 -2.34 6.19
N ALA A 61 -8.47 -1.25 6.34
CA ALA A 61 -8.15 0.03 5.72
C ALA A 61 -6.80 0.58 6.20
N THR A 62 -6.53 0.47 7.50
CA THR A 62 -5.26 0.90 8.11
C THR A 62 -4.08 0.10 7.56
N VAL A 63 -4.20 -1.23 7.47
CA VAL A 63 -3.15 -2.11 6.91
C VAL A 63 -2.86 -1.76 5.46
N ILE A 64 -3.91 -1.52 4.66
CA ILE A 64 -3.76 -1.14 3.25
C ILE A 64 -3.11 0.24 3.14
N HIS A 65 -3.57 1.22 3.91
CA HIS A 65 -3.01 2.57 3.93
C HIS A 65 -1.51 2.55 4.26
N ASN A 66 -1.12 1.83 5.31
CA ASN A 66 0.29 1.70 5.71
C ASN A 66 1.14 1.05 4.61
N LYS A 67 0.67 -0.05 4.03
CA LYS A 67 1.40 -0.74 2.95
C LYS A 67 1.50 0.10 1.67
N LEU A 68 0.49 0.88 1.34
CA LEU A 68 0.56 1.82 0.22
C LEU A 68 1.58 2.93 0.53
N ASN A 69 1.59 3.48 1.74
CA ASN A 69 2.56 4.50 2.12
C ASN A 69 4.00 3.97 2.09
N GLU A 70 4.25 2.77 2.62
CA GLU A 70 5.56 2.10 2.54
C GLU A 70 6.06 2.00 1.10
N ARG A 71 5.21 1.60 0.15
CA ARG A 71 5.55 1.54 -1.28
C ARG A 71 5.94 2.92 -1.83
N HIS A 72 5.21 3.98 -1.47
CA HIS A 72 5.53 5.33 -1.92
C HIS A 72 6.82 5.89 -1.31
N GLN A 73 7.15 5.53 -0.06
CA GLN A 73 8.39 5.97 0.59
C GLN A 73 9.63 5.31 -0.05
N VAL A 74 9.58 4.03 -0.39
CA VAL A 74 10.71 3.32 -1.04
C VAL A 74 11.02 3.92 -2.42
N ILE A 75 10.00 4.25 -3.20
CA ILE A 75 10.16 4.83 -4.55
C ILE A 75 10.71 6.27 -4.46
N SER A 76 10.28 7.06 -3.47
CA SER A 76 10.76 8.43 -3.29
C SER A 76 12.18 8.54 -2.70
N SER A 77 12.68 7.53 -1.99
CA SER A 77 14.09 7.44 -1.60
C SER A 77 15.02 7.14 -2.78
N THR A 78 14.64 6.26 -3.72
CA THR A 78 15.48 5.93 -4.89
C THR A 78 15.61 7.10 -5.87
N THR A 79 14.54 7.89 -6.07
CA THR A 79 14.59 9.09 -6.92
C THR A 79 15.38 10.25 -6.30
N LYS A 80 15.48 10.34 -4.97
CA LYS A 80 16.33 11.36 -4.31
C LYS A 80 17.82 11.04 -4.43
N GLU A 81 18.19 9.77 -4.37
CA GLU A 81 19.59 9.35 -4.50
C GLU A 81 20.10 9.52 -5.95
N GLU A 82 19.34 9.13 -6.97
CA GLU A 82 19.74 9.35 -8.37
C GLU A 82 19.89 10.83 -8.74
N ASN A 83 19.01 11.71 -8.22
CA ASN A 83 19.14 13.16 -8.42
C ASN A 83 20.35 13.74 -7.68
N MET A 84 20.64 13.27 -6.45
CA MET A 84 21.82 13.70 -5.68
C MET A 84 23.14 13.31 -6.36
N TYR A 85 23.23 12.09 -6.92
CA TYR A 85 24.40 11.66 -7.69
C TYR A 85 24.55 12.44 -9.00
N THR A 86 23.46 12.74 -9.71
CA THR A 86 23.54 13.55 -10.94
C THR A 86 23.89 15.01 -10.68
N ASP A 87 23.45 15.59 -9.56
CA ASP A 87 23.82 16.95 -9.15
C ASP A 87 25.29 17.04 -8.70
N LEU A 88 25.81 16.06 -7.94
CA LEU A 88 27.24 15.99 -7.59
C LEU A 88 28.15 15.86 -8.82
N ILE A 89 27.73 15.09 -9.83
CA ILE A 89 28.50 14.90 -11.06
C ILE A 89 28.45 16.17 -11.94
N LYS A 90 27.34 16.89 -11.98
CA LYS A 90 27.25 18.18 -12.69
C LYS A 90 28.13 19.25 -12.03
N GLU A 91 28.12 19.34 -10.69
CA GLU A 91 28.90 20.33 -9.96
C GLU A 91 30.42 20.09 -10.09
N ASN A 92 30.86 18.82 -10.14
CA ASN A 92 32.27 18.50 -10.32
C ASN A 92 32.78 18.61 -11.77
N LYS A 93 31.91 18.51 -12.78
CA LYS A 93 32.31 18.67 -14.19
C LYS A 93 32.72 20.09 -14.57
N ILE A 94 32.28 21.11 -13.84
CA ILE A 94 32.64 22.52 -14.11
C ILE A 94 34.06 22.83 -13.63
N LYS A 95 34.59 22.09 -12.65
CA LYS A 95 35.90 22.35 -12.02
C LYS A 95 37.09 21.66 -12.70
N LEU A 96 36.85 20.75 -13.65
CA LEU A 96 37.92 19.97 -14.31
C LEU A 96 38.37 20.54 -15.67
N SER A 97 37.76 21.61 -16.18
CA SER A 97 38.13 22.21 -17.48
C SER A 97 39.22 23.29 -17.40
N HIS A 98 39.68 23.72 -16.21
CA HIS A 98 40.57 24.88 -16.07
C HIS A 98 41.97 24.58 -15.50
N ASN A 99 42.40 23.31 -15.40
CA ASN A 99 43.80 23.01 -15.09
C ASN A 99 44.55 22.49 -16.33
N SER A 100 44.70 23.36 -17.33
CA SER A 100 45.81 23.26 -18.27
C SER A 100 46.72 24.44 -18.04
N ASN A 101 47.64 24.33 -17.09
CA ASN A 101 48.89 25.09 -17.07
C ASN A 101 49.77 24.45 -16.00
N TYR A 102 50.75 23.64 -16.40
CA TYR A 102 52.14 23.90 -16.04
C TYR A 102 53.03 23.28 -17.12
N THR A 103 53.92 24.16 -17.58
CA THR A 103 54.97 24.05 -18.58
C THR A 103 56.09 23.12 -18.15
#